data_AF-A0A511ZF94-F1
#
_entry.id   AF-A0A511ZF94-F1
#
_cell.length_a   1.000
_cell.length_b   1.000
_cell.length_c   1.000
_cell.angle_alpha   90.00
_cell.angle_beta   90.00
_cell.angle_gamma   90.00
#
_symmetry.space_group_name_H-M   'P 1'
#
loop_
_entity.id
_entity.type
_entity.pdbx_description
1 polymer ?
#
loop_
_entity_poly.entity_id
_entity_poly.type
_entity_poly.pdbx_seq_one_letter_code
_entity_poly.pdbx_strand_id
1 'polypeptide(L)'
;MLKDEFNKEDKLKEELDQFHVIVPEPKLVQKQTAWQRFIRYLASPAKDPLEKTTVTFTGLNLTRIVPLALGIVISIVQIWVHM
;
A
#
# COMPACT_ATOMS: atom_id res chain seq x y z
N MET A 1 17.34 -6.10 -20.70
CA MET A 1 18.58 -6.88 -20.47
C MET A 1 19.13 -6.45 -19.12
N LEU A 2 19.01 -7.31 -18.10
CA LEU A 2 19.56 -7.07 -16.77
C LEU A 2 21.09 -7.10 -16.89
N LYS A 3 21.78 -6.09 -16.35
CA LYS A 3 23.23 -6.08 -16.26
C LYS A 3 23.62 -7.07 -15.16
N ASP A 4 24.43 -8.06 -15.51
CA ASP A 4 24.90 -9.08 -14.59
C ASP A 4 26.08 -8.51 -13.80
N GLU A 5 25.78 -7.79 -12.72
CA GLU A 5 26.76 -7.09 -11.87
C GLU A 5 27.61 -8.05 -11.02
N PHE A 6 27.22 -9.32 -10.94
CA PHE A 6 27.85 -10.34 -10.09
C PHE A 6 28.90 -11.20 -10.81
N ASN A 7 29.18 -10.93 -12.09
CA ASN A 7 30.11 -11.72 -12.91
C ASN A 7 31.59 -11.62 -12.48
N LYS A 8 31.91 -10.78 -11.48
CA LYS A 8 33.26 -10.63 -10.91
C LYS A 8 33.47 -11.41 -9.62
N GLU A 9 32.41 -11.97 -9.03
CA GLU A 9 32.46 -12.55 -7.69
C GLU A 9 31.77 -13.92 -7.67
N ASP A 10 32.43 -14.90 -8.29
CA ASP A 10 31.95 -16.29 -8.36
C ASP A 10 31.62 -16.86 -6.97
N LYS A 11 32.43 -16.50 -5.97
CA LYS A 11 32.25 -16.93 -4.59
C LYS A 11 31.00 -16.32 -3.93
N LEU A 12 30.69 -15.06 -4.24
CA LEU A 12 29.50 -14.39 -3.70
C LEU A 12 28.23 -14.99 -4.31
N LYS A 13 28.30 -15.35 -5.60
CA LYS A 13 27.22 -16.04 -6.30
C LYS A 13 26.96 -17.42 -5.71
N GLU A 14 28.02 -18.18 -5.41
CA GLU A 14 27.92 -19.50 -4.78
C GLU A 14 27.29 -19.42 -3.38
N GLU A 15 27.70 -18.45 -2.55
CA GLU A 15 27.10 -18.24 -1.22
C GLU A 15 25.63 -17.79 -1.31
N LEU A 16 25.25 -16.97 -2.30
CA LEU A 16 23.85 -16.58 -2.51
C LEU A 16 22.98 -17.74 -3.00
N ASP A 17 23.49 -18.54 -3.95
CA ASP A 17 22.78 -19.71 -4.49
C ASP A 17 22.63 -20.82 -3.45
N GLN A 18 23.52 -20.87 -2.44
CA GLN A 18 23.40 -21.77 -1.29
C GLN A 18 22.13 -21.48 -0.46
N PHE A 19 21.69 -20.23 -0.40
CA PHE A 19 20.40 -19.85 0.19
C PHE A 19 19.31 -19.82 -0.87
N HIS A 20 19.05 -20.98 -1.48
CA HIS A 20 17.92 -21.15 -2.39
C HIS A 20 16.61 -21.07 -1.61
N VAL A 21 16.10 -19.85 -1.45
CA VAL A 21 14.75 -19.62 -0.91
C VAL A 21 13.79 -20.14 -1.96
N ILE A 22 13.12 -21.26 -1.67
CA ILE A 22 12.00 -21.76 -2.48
C ILE A 22 10.89 -20.71 -2.36
N VAL A 23 10.90 -19.74 -3.28
CA VAL A 23 9.83 -18.75 -3.36
C VAL A 23 8.60 -19.50 -3.85
N PRO A 24 7.51 -19.54 -3.08
CA PRO A 24 6.30 -20.20 -3.56
C PRO A 24 5.82 -19.49 -4.82
N GLU A 25 5.95 -20.17 -5.97
CA GLU A 25 5.42 -19.73 -7.26
C GLU A 25 3.97 -19.20 -7.21
N PRO A 26 3.04 -19.73 -6.38
CA PRO A 26 1.67 -19.19 -6.34
C PRO A 26 1.59 -17.71 -5.95
N LYS A 27 2.62 -17.12 -5.31
CA LYS A 27 2.62 -15.71 -4.94
C LYS A 27 3.04 -14.76 -6.07
N LEU A 28 3.73 -15.25 -7.09
CA LEU A 28 4.27 -14.42 -8.18
C LEU A 28 3.27 -14.24 -9.34
N VAL A 29 2.31 -15.15 -9.49
CA VAL A 29 1.40 -15.20 -10.66
C VAL A 29 0.10 -14.43 -10.44
N GLN A 30 -0.28 -14.13 -9.19
CA GLN A 30 -1.49 -13.34 -8.95
C GLN A 30 -1.25 -11.86 -9.27
N LYS A 31 -1.63 -11.47 -10.48
CA LYS A 31 -1.71 -10.07 -10.92
C LYS A 31 -2.63 -9.32 -9.96
N GLN A 32 -2.03 -8.66 -8.97
CA GLN A 32 -2.82 -7.94 -7.98
C GLN A 32 -3.57 -6.79 -8.65
N THR A 33 -4.89 -6.81 -8.51
CA THR A 33 -5.78 -5.75 -8.98
C THR A 33 -5.42 -4.44 -8.30
N ALA A 34 -5.72 -3.30 -8.93
CA ALA A 34 -5.45 -1.98 -8.34
C ALA A 34 -5.96 -1.84 -6.89
N TRP A 35 -7.13 -2.44 -6.60
CA TRP A 35 -7.70 -2.48 -5.26
C TRP A 35 -6.88 -3.34 -4.28
N GLN A 36 -6.44 -4.53 -4.68
CA GLN A 36 -5.61 -5.39 -3.83
C GLN A 36 -4.26 -4.74 -3.53
N ARG A 37 -3.69 -4.00 -4.49
CA ARG A 37 -2.47 -3.20 -4.28
C ARG A 37 -2.71 -2.08 -3.27
N PHE A 38 -3.85 -1.41 -3.36
CA PHE A 38 -4.24 -0.36 -2.42
C PHE A 38 -4.42 -0.92 -1.00
N ILE A 39 -5.13 -2.04 -0.83
CA ILE A 39 -5.30 -2.69 0.47
C ILE A 39 -3.95 -3.19 1.01
N ARG A 40 -3.11 -3.80 0.18
CA ARG A 40 -1.77 -4.26 0.60
C ARG A 40 -0.85 -3.10 0.95
N TYR A 41 -1.01 -1.95 0.31
CA TYR A 41 -0.31 -0.72 0.65
C TYR A 41 -0.75 -0.18 2.01
N LEU A 42 -2.06 -0.16 2.29
CA LEU A 42 -2.60 0.23 3.60
C LEU A 42 -2.24 -0.75 4.72
N ALA A 43 -2.16 -2.05 4.40
CA ALA A 43 -1.80 -3.10 5.36
C ALA A 43 -0.29 -3.32 5.50
N SER A 44 0.54 -2.63 4.70
CA SER A 44 1.99 -2.75 4.76
C SER A 44 2.51 -2.07 6.03
N PRO A 45 3.19 -2.80 6.93
CA PRO A 45 3.78 -2.22 8.14
C PRO A 45 4.95 -1.27 7.82
N ALA A 46 5.47 -1.31 6.58
CA ALA A 46 6.50 -0.41 6.11
C ALA A 46 5.86 0.86 5.56
N LYS A 47 5.79 1.88 6.44
CA LYS A 47 5.53 3.29 6.13
C LYS A 47 4.06 3.61 5.89
N ASP A 48 3.40 3.99 6.98
CA ASP A 48 2.04 4.47 6.98
C ASP A 48 1.97 5.82 6.21
N PRO A 49 1.32 5.88 5.03
CA PRO A 49 1.24 7.13 4.25
C PRO A 49 0.51 8.24 4.99
N LEU A 50 -0.31 7.88 5.98
CA LEU A 50 -1.09 8.81 6.78
C LEU A 50 -0.26 9.42 7.91
N GLU A 51 0.92 8.88 8.24
CA GLU A 51 1.83 9.50 9.22
C GLU A 51 2.15 10.94 8.82
N LYS A 52 2.41 11.22 7.53
CA LYS A 52 2.69 12.60 7.09
C LYS A 52 1.49 13.53 7.21
N THR A 53 0.29 12.98 7.08
CA THR A 53 -0.95 13.78 7.14
C THR A 53 -1.29 14.17 8.57
N THR A 54 -0.99 13.32 9.56
CA THR A 54 -1.29 13.61 10.97
C THR A 54 -0.31 14.60 11.61
N VAL A 55 0.95 14.69 11.15
CA VAL A 55 1.92 15.68 11.68
C VAL A 55 1.67 17.11 11.19
N THR A 56 0.92 17.28 10.10
CA THR A 56 0.64 18.61 9.55
C THR A 56 -0.66 19.14 10.16
N PHE A 57 -0.67 20.37 10.68
CA PHE A 57 -1.88 21.06 11.21
C PHE A 57 -3.11 20.95 10.28
N THR A 58 -2.88 20.81 8.98
CA THR A 58 -3.90 20.57 7.95
C THR A 58 -4.64 19.23 8.12
N GLY A 59 -3.97 18.15 8.55
CA GLY A 59 -4.61 16.84 8.75
C GLY A 59 -5.50 16.77 9.99
N LEU A 60 -5.20 17.54 11.03
CA LEU A 60 -6.09 17.74 12.19
C LEU A 60 -7.39 18.46 11.80
N ASN A 61 -7.29 19.48 10.92
CA ASN A 61 -8.47 20.14 10.39
C ASN A 61 -9.26 19.21 9.45
N LEU A 62 -8.57 18.43 8.61
CA LEU A 62 -9.21 17.49 7.69
C LEU A 62 -9.99 16.40 8.45
N THR A 63 -9.40 15.81 9.48
CA THR A 63 -10.08 14.79 10.31
C THR A 63 -11.29 15.32 11.05
N ARG A 64 -11.38 16.63 11.33
CA ARG A 64 -12.56 17.27 11.93
C ARG A 64 -13.63 17.65 10.90
N ILE A 65 -13.23 18.10 9.72
CA ILE A 65 -14.15 18.59 8.68
C ILE A 65 -14.76 17.42 7.89
N VAL A 66 -14.02 16.33 7.68
CA VAL A 66 -14.48 15.16 6.93
C VAL A 66 -15.75 14.53 7.52
N PRO A 67 -15.85 14.26 8.84
CA PRO A 67 -17.07 13.71 9.43
C PRO A 67 -18.27 14.65 9.33
N LEU A 68 -18.05 15.96 9.47
CA LEU A 68 -19.09 16.98 9.34
C LEU A 68 -19.64 17.04 7.91
N ALA A 69 -18.74 17.08 6.92
CA ALA A 69 -19.13 17.08 5.51
C ALA A 69 -19.88 15.79 5.13
N LEU A 70 -19.40 14.62 5.60
CA LEU A 70 -20.08 13.34 5.42
C LEU A 70 -21.48 13.34 6.01
N GLY A 71 -21.66 13.85 7.23
CA GLY A 71 -22.96 13.95 7.88
C GLY A 71 -23.97 14.80 7.09
N ILE A 72 -23.52 15.92 6.53
CA ILE A 72 -24.35 16.79 5.69
C ILE A 72 -24.77 16.05 4.41
N VAL A 73 -23.82 15.40 3.74
CA VAL A 73 -24.09 14.64 2.50
C VAL A 73 -25.07 13.50 2.77
N ILE A 74 -24.86 12.72 3.84
CA ILE A 74 -25.77 11.64 4.23
C ILE A 74 -27.17 12.19 4.53
N SER A 75 -27.27 13.33 5.21
CA SER A 75 -28.55 13.96 5.52
C SER A 75 -29.31 14.36 4.24
N ILE A 76 -28.62 14.95 3.26
CA ILE A 76 -29.20 15.32 1.97
C ILE A 76 -29.67 14.07 1.22
N VAL A 77 -28.84 13.02 1.17
CA VAL A 77 -29.20 11.73 0.54
C VAL A 77 -30.41 11.11 1.23
N GLN A 78 -30.46 11.14 2.57
CA GLN A 78 -31.58 10.60 3.33
C GLN A 78 -32.88 11.36 3.03
N ILE A 79 -32.84 12.68 2.93
CA ILE A 79 -34.00 13.48 2.51
C ILE A 79 -34.45 13.08 1.11
N TRP A 80 -33.51 12.86 0.18
CA TRP A 80 -33.82 12.47 -1.19
C TRP A 80 -34.39 11.06 -1.32
N VAL A 81 -33.94 10.11 -0.50
CA VAL A 81 -34.42 8.72 -0.49
C VAL A 81 -35.77 8.59 0.22
N HIS A 82 -36.03 9.45 1.20
CA HIS A 82 -37.22 9.38 2.05
C HIS A 82 -38.36 10.31 1.61
N MET A 83 -38.13 11.12 0.57
CA MET A 83 -39.13 11.98 -0.10
C MET A 83 -39.83 11.25 -1.23
#